data_AF-A0A382INM4-F1
#
_entry.id   AF-A0A382INM4-F1
#
_cell.length_a   1.000
_cell.length_b   1.000
_cell.length_c   1.000
_cell.angle_alpha   90.00
_cell.angle_beta   90.00
_cell.angle_gamma   90.00
#
_symmetry.space_group_name_H-M   'P 1'
#
loop_
_entity.id
_entity.type
_entity.pdbx_description
1 polymer ?
#
loop_
_entity_poly.entity_id
_entity_poly.type
_entity_poly.pdbx_seq_one_letter_code
_entity_poly.pdbx_strand_id
1 'polypeptide(L)' 'MTSFLPMKRSGLLSLGLIIGSIGQPLGQVVVDNSFSSGGALVGPNFQIPDSLGKTVGGNLFHSFTEFNVQTGGSATF' A
#
# COMPACT_ATOMS: atom_id res chain seq x y z
N MET A 1 42.58 28.82 48.91
CA MET A 1 42.46 29.16 47.46
C MET A 1 41.81 27.99 46.78
N THR A 2 40.65 28.28 46.20
CA THR A 2 39.70 27.40 45.53
C THR A 2 40.26 26.78 44.24
N SER A 3 39.94 25.52 43.98
CA SER A 3 39.80 25.03 42.60
C SER A 3 38.81 23.88 42.56
N PHE A 4 37.59 24.22 42.13
CA PHE A 4 36.60 23.33 41.53
C PHE A 4 36.64 23.55 40.02
N LEU A 5 36.58 22.49 39.20
CA LEU A 5 35.65 22.29 38.06
C LEU A 5 36.04 21.03 37.22
N PRO A 6 35.14 20.45 36.38
CA PRO A 6 34.91 19.01 36.35
C PRO A 6 34.95 18.38 34.93
N MET A 7 34.69 17.07 34.90
CA MET A 7 33.96 16.35 33.84
C MET A 7 34.58 16.29 32.42
N LYS A 8 35.26 15.19 32.12
CA LYS A 8 35.46 14.75 30.74
C LYS A 8 34.21 13.98 30.28
N ARG A 9 33.24 14.69 29.69
CA ARG A 9 32.12 14.08 28.94
C ARG A 9 32.71 13.42 27.69
N SER A 10 32.74 12.10 27.63
CA SER A 10 33.14 11.35 26.43
C SER A 10 32.53 9.94 26.54
N GLY A 11 31.62 9.47 25.70
CA GLY A 11 31.02 10.04 24.51
C GLY A 11 29.54 9.70 24.43
N LEU A 12 28.78 10.54 23.72
CA LEU A 12 27.45 10.19 23.27
C LEU A 12 27.57 9.04 22.27
N LEU A 13 27.12 7.85 22.66
CA LEU A 13 26.78 6.78 21.73
C LEU A 13 25.56 7.26 20.94
N SER A 14 25.78 7.87 19.78
CA SER A 14 24.72 8.11 18.80
C SER A 14 24.31 6.76 18.23
N LEU A 15 23.26 6.17 18.81
CA LEU A 15 22.59 5.01 18.26
C LEU A 15 21.91 5.46 16.95
N GLY A 16 22.55 5.15 15.82
CA GLY A 16 22.01 5.46 14.50
C GLY A 16 20.66 4.77 14.32
N LEU A 17 19.59 5.57 14.24
CA LEU A 17 18.27 5.08 13.92
C LEU A 17 18.24 4.70 12.43
N ILE A 18 18.42 3.42 12.12
CA ILE A 18 18.10 2.90 10.79
C ILE A 18 16.58 2.90 10.69
N ILE A 19 16.02 3.94 10.09
CA ILE A 19 14.62 3.94 9.67
C ILE A 19 14.56 2.98 8.48
N GLY A 20 14.30 1.70 8.77
CA GLY A 20 14.05 0.71 7.74
C GLY A 20 12.83 1.15 6.94
N SER A 21 12.99 1.27 5.63
CA SER A 21 11.88 1.45 4.71
C SER A 21 11.01 0.20 4.77
N ILE A 22 9.97 0.21 5.60
CA ILE A 22 8.92 -0.81 5.52
C ILE A 22 8.35 -0.73 4.10
N GLY A 23 8.50 -1.81 3.32
CA GLY A 23 7.91 -1.88 1.98
C GLY A 23 6.43 -1.51 2.07
N GLN A 24 5.94 -0.69 1.16
CA GLN A 24 4.52 -0.36 1.12
C GLN A 24 3.72 -1.67 0.97
N PRO A 25 2.59 -1.84 1.67
CA PRO A 25 1.74 -3.00 1.48
C PRO A 25 1.36 -3.10 0.00
N LEU A 26 1.51 -4.30 -0.57
CA LEU A 26 1.08 -4.54 -1.95
C LEU A 26 -0.44 -4.39 -2.02
N GLY A 27 -0.91 -3.63 -3.00
CA GLY A 27 -2.34 -3.51 -3.29
C GLY A 27 -2.88 -4.82 -3.85
N GLN A 28 -4.18 -5.06 -3.69
CA GLN A 28 -4.85 -6.24 -4.21
C GLN A 28 -6.26 -5.88 -4.69
N VAL A 29 -6.63 -6.40 -5.85
CA VAL A 29 -8.00 -6.36 -6.36
C VAL A 29 -8.45 -7.79 -6.62
N VAL A 30 -9.54 -8.20 -6.00
CA VAL A 30 -10.14 -9.54 -6.15
C VAL A 30 -11.57 -9.39 -6.65
N VAL A 31 -11.81 -9.82 -7.89
CA VAL A 31 -13.13 -9.87 -8.50
C VAL A 31 -13.93 -11.01 -7.87
N ASP A 32 -15.17 -10.75 -7.51
CA ASP A 32 -16.06 -11.81 -7.02
C ASP A 32 -16.82 -12.51 -8.17
N ASN A 33 -17.63 -13.50 -7.84
CA ASN A 33 -18.36 -14.29 -8.83
C ASN A 33 -19.73 -13.70 -9.22
N SER A 34 -20.01 -12.43 -8.91
CA SER A 34 -21.34 -11.84 -9.16
C SER A 34 -21.62 -11.62 -10.65
N PHE A 35 -20.60 -11.23 -11.42
CA PHE A 35 -20.75 -10.83 -12.83
C PHE A 35 -19.82 -11.55 -13.81
N SER A 36 -18.70 -12.12 -13.33
CA SER A 36 -17.73 -12.84 -14.15
C SER A 36 -17.08 -13.97 -13.34
N SER A 37 -16.11 -14.67 -13.94
CA SER A 37 -15.24 -15.55 -13.16
C SER A 37 -14.35 -14.71 -12.24
N GLY A 38 -14.53 -14.85 -10.93
CA GLY A 38 -13.76 -14.12 -9.94
C GLY A 38 -12.29 -14.53 -9.90
N GLY A 39 -11.50 -13.78 -9.12
CA GLY A 39 -10.07 -14.03 -8.94
C GLY A 39 -9.26 -12.78 -8.65
N ALA A 40 -8.02 -12.98 -8.22
CA ALA A 40 -7.08 -11.90 -7.97
C ALA A 40 -6.53 -11.35 -9.30
N LEU A 41 -6.55 -10.03 -9.44
CA LEU A 41 -5.92 -9.32 -10.55
C LEU A 41 -4.44 -9.06 -10.26
N VAL A 42 -3.62 -9.02 -11.32
CA VAL A 42 -2.20 -8.70 -11.22
C VAL A 42 -2.02 -7.18 -11.07
N GLY A 43 -1.40 -6.75 -9.96
CA GLY A 43 -1.09 -5.34 -9.66
C GLY A 43 0.32 -4.92 -10.07
N PRO A 44 0.76 -3.69 -9.73
CA PRO A 44 0.03 -2.67 -8.97
C PRO A 44 -0.87 -1.76 -9.83
N ASN A 45 -0.85 -1.93 -11.16
CA ASN A 45 -1.66 -1.20 -12.13
C ASN A 45 -2.75 -2.13 -12.69
N PHE A 46 -3.84 -2.23 -11.96
CA PHE A 46 -4.91 -3.19 -12.22
C PHE A 46 -5.70 -2.79 -13.48
N GLN A 47 -5.87 -3.76 -14.38
CA GLN A 47 -6.77 -3.65 -15.53
C GLN A 47 -8.12 -4.25 -15.17
N ILE A 48 -9.18 -3.45 -15.28
CA ILE A 48 -10.54 -3.82 -14.89
C ILE A 48 -11.47 -3.59 -16.08
N PRO A 49 -11.35 -4.39 -17.16
CA PRO A 49 -12.19 -4.22 -18.34
C PRO A 49 -13.68 -4.37 -18.03
N ASP A 50 -14.52 -3.82 -18.89
CA ASP A 50 -15.98 -3.93 -18.83
C ASP A 50 -16.47 -5.39 -18.79
N SER A 51 -15.72 -6.32 -19.37
CA SER A 51 -16.00 -7.76 -19.37
C SER A 51 -15.99 -8.40 -17.97
N LEU A 52 -15.43 -7.73 -16.96
CA LEU A 52 -15.50 -8.18 -15.56
C LEU A 52 -16.76 -7.69 -14.83
N GLY A 53 -17.48 -6.75 -15.43
CA GLY A 53 -18.68 -6.14 -14.87
C GLY A 53 -19.97 -6.57 -15.56
N LYS A 54 -21.05 -5.90 -15.21
CA LYS A 54 -22.38 -6.09 -15.81
C LYS A 54 -23.03 -4.74 -16.06
N THR A 55 -23.53 -4.54 -17.27
CA THR A 55 -24.32 -3.36 -17.61
C THR A 55 -25.78 -3.57 -17.21
N VAL A 56 -26.34 -2.64 -16.44
CA VAL A 56 -27.77 -2.59 -16.10
C VAL A 56 -28.30 -1.20 -16.44
N GLY A 57 -29.18 -1.15 -17.44
CA GLY A 57 -29.59 0.13 -18.04
C GLY A 57 -28.40 0.81 -18.71
N GLY A 58 -28.14 2.06 -18.35
CA GLY A 58 -27.00 2.85 -18.86
C GLY A 58 -25.75 2.80 -17.99
N ASN A 59 -25.70 1.95 -16.96
CA ASN A 59 -24.60 1.92 -15.99
C ASN A 59 -23.85 0.59 -16.03
N LEU A 60 -22.53 0.65 -15.94
CA LEU A 60 -21.65 -0.51 -15.77
C LEU A 60 -21.35 -0.70 -14.27
N PHE A 61 -21.56 -1.91 -13.77
CA PHE A 61 -21.29 -2.29 -12.38
C PHE A 61 -20.17 -3.33 -12.32
N HIS A 62 -19.20 -3.13 -11.44
CA HIS A 62 -18.21 -4.14 -11.07
C HIS A 62 -18.41 -4.54 -9.60
N SER A 63 -18.05 -5.78 -9.26
CA SER A 63 -18.17 -6.31 -7.89
C SER A 63 -16.88 -7.00 -7.47
N PHE A 64 -16.47 -6.74 -6.24
CA PHE A 64 -15.16 -7.14 -5.72
C PHE A 64 -15.30 -7.71 -4.31
N THR A 65 -14.54 -8.76 -4.02
CA THR A 65 -14.30 -9.21 -2.64
C THR A 65 -13.32 -8.28 -1.92
N GLU A 66 -12.31 -7.81 -2.64
CA GLU A 66 -11.34 -6.84 -2.14
C GLU A 66 -11.00 -5.83 -3.24
N PHE A 67 -10.94 -4.56 -2.86
CA PHE A 67 -10.48 -3.48 -3.73
C PHE A 67 -9.56 -2.56 -2.95
N ASN A 68 -8.25 -2.73 -3.13
CA ASN A 68 -7.22 -1.95 -2.47
C ASN A 68 -6.11 -1.61 -3.47
N VAL A 69 -5.93 -0.32 -3.76
CA VAL A 69 -4.88 0.17 -4.64
C VAL A 69 -3.82 0.85 -3.78
N GLN A 70 -2.59 0.34 -3.84
CA GLN A 70 -1.46 0.91 -3.12
C GLN A 70 -1.08 2.31 -3.64
N THR A 71 -0.44 3.12 -2.79
CA THR A 71 0.14 4.41 -3.19
C THR A 71 1.04 4.24 -4.42
N GLY A 72 0.79 5.03 -5.45
CA GLY A 72 1.52 4.98 -6.73
C GLY A 72 1.06 3.89 -7.70
N GLY A 73 0.12 3.02 -7.31
CA GLY A 73 -0.59 2.10 -8.20
C GLY A 73 -1.80 2.76 -8.86
N SER A 74 -2.46 2.01 -9.75
CA SER A 74 -3.67 2.47 -10.43
C SER A 74 -4.69 1.34 -10.63
N ALA A 75 -5.94 1.74 -10.83
CA ALA A 75 -6.99 0.89 -11.37
C ALA A 75 -7.58 1.56 -12.60
N THR A 76 -7.55 0.88 -13.74
CA THR A 76 -8.07 1.36 -15.01
C THR A 76 -9.30 0.56 -15.38
N PHE A 77 -10.40 1.27 -15.60
CA PHE A 77 -11.71 0.72 -15.98
C PHE A 77 -11.98 0.99 -17.46
#